data_AF-A0A3L7VFN0-F1
#
_entry.id   AF-A0A3L7VFN0-F1
#
_cell.length_a   1.000
_cell.length_b   1.000
_cell.length_c   1.000
_cell.angle_alpha   90.00
_cell.angle_beta   90.00
_cell.angle_gamma   90.00
#
_symmetry.space_group_name_H-M   'P 1'
#
loop_
_entity.id
_entity.type
_entity.pdbx_description
1 polymer ?
#
loop_
_entity_poly.entity_id
_entity_poly.type
_entity_poly.pdbx_seq_one_letter_code
_entity_poly.pdbx_strand_id
1 'polypeptide(L)'
;MLVVTSNWAIGDGSLVRGSRGWQGMLPATIHRAALRAGFRRDGTYHAIDGIDLVLAGDTFDWLVSAEWRGSARPWHGTVAARSTADRVAGRSVRAARAVLGPLVRWSRRGLVVPASGARGRPGPENVIVPVRLTLLAGDRDAALADVTGRGGQRSFGIGAAWDDGKLSIRHGHDLDPTCSATGRPCGSAGRAPTLAESVAVDLVAAFAETVAREESPTVMPLLRAVAAAGPVAIPEAIAGWTATVARGAGFSAAAIEPLASAWRRCVDRWLAAAQRDVPSCEVEFDAVQALAGWFEAAFQMPDNPPAAPAGIRRLLPRLDRVSEGIVTCHLGLGGDPHGIEASAPAWAMVAGRGADGRLWWEPLGPDRDRAAVIAIDVADRRDARGGRFVDAA
;
A
#
# COMPACT_ATOMS: atom_id res chain seq x y z
N MET A 1 22.32 -0.69 -4.64
CA MET A 1 21.02 -1.06 -5.25
C MET A 1 19.91 -0.64 -4.31
N LEU A 2 18.90 0.07 -4.79
CA LEU A 2 17.70 0.40 -4.01
C LEU A 2 16.53 -0.48 -4.44
N VAL A 3 15.83 -1.08 -3.47
CA VAL A 3 14.60 -1.86 -3.65
C VAL A 3 13.46 -1.12 -2.96
N VAL A 4 12.42 -0.79 -3.70
CA VAL A 4 11.21 -0.16 -3.14
C VAL A 4 10.00 -1.06 -3.34
N THR A 5 9.23 -1.27 -2.27
CA THR A 5 7.95 -2.00 -2.25
C THR A 5 7.03 -1.34 -1.21
N SER A 6 5.72 -1.45 -1.32
CA SER A 6 4.74 -0.65 -0.55
C SER A 6 3.40 -1.40 -0.43
N ASN A 7 2.51 -0.92 0.44
CA ASN A 7 1.10 -1.36 0.51
C ASN A 7 0.93 -2.85 0.75
N TRP A 8 1.74 -3.42 1.66
CA TRP A 8 1.64 -4.83 2.03
C TRP A 8 0.41 -5.13 2.89
N ALA A 9 -0.17 -4.10 3.51
CA ALA A 9 -1.44 -4.12 4.23
C ALA A 9 -1.59 -5.36 5.13
N ILE A 10 -0.53 -5.73 5.85
CA ILE A 10 -0.56 -6.91 6.72
C ILE A 10 -1.42 -6.58 7.93
N GLY A 11 -2.67 -7.06 7.92
CA GLY A 11 -3.60 -6.94 9.03
C GLY A 11 -3.35 -7.94 10.16
N ASP A 12 -4.14 -7.81 11.22
CA ASP A 12 -4.12 -8.71 12.38
C ASP A 12 -4.80 -10.08 12.11
N GLY A 13 -5.40 -10.23 10.92
CA GLY A 13 -6.09 -11.44 10.46
C GLY A 13 -7.52 -11.60 11.00
N SER A 14 -8.06 -10.62 11.71
CA SER A 14 -9.38 -10.70 12.35
C SER A 14 -10.56 -10.49 11.40
N LEU A 15 -10.38 -9.67 10.37
CA LEU A 15 -11.42 -9.37 9.36
C LEU A 15 -10.99 -9.76 7.95
N VAL A 16 -9.76 -9.40 7.58
CA VAL A 16 -9.20 -9.69 6.26
C VAL A 16 -7.92 -10.52 6.44
N ARG A 17 -7.91 -11.72 5.86
CA ARG A 17 -6.70 -12.56 5.80
C ARG A 17 -5.91 -12.19 4.55
N GLY A 18 -4.65 -11.78 4.76
CA GLY A 18 -3.72 -11.45 3.68
C GLY A 18 -3.50 -12.60 2.69
N SER A 19 -3.17 -12.27 1.45
CA SER A 19 -2.81 -13.26 0.42
C SER A 19 -1.42 -13.83 0.73
N ARG A 20 -1.30 -15.16 0.70
CA ARG A 20 -0.03 -15.87 1.00
C ARG A 20 0.90 -16.01 -0.22
N GLY A 21 0.43 -15.72 -1.43
CA GLY A 21 1.08 -16.12 -2.68
C GLY A 21 2.44 -15.46 -2.94
N TRP A 22 2.62 -14.18 -2.60
CA TRP A 22 3.84 -13.42 -2.95
C TRP A 22 4.95 -13.49 -1.89
N GLN A 23 4.62 -13.98 -0.69
CA GLN A 23 5.49 -13.93 0.50
C GLN A 23 6.78 -14.76 0.33
N GLY A 24 6.72 -15.86 -0.41
CA GLY A 24 7.90 -16.66 -0.77
C GLY A 24 8.66 -16.14 -1.99
N MET A 25 7.99 -15.39 -2.87
CA MET A 25 8.56 -14.93 -4.13
C MET A 25 9.47 -13.72 -3.93
N LEU A 26 9.11 -12.79 -3.04
CA LEU A 26 9.86 -11.54 -2.89
C LEU A 26 11.34 -11.74 -2.54
N PRO A 27 11.73 -12.54 -1.53
CA PRO A 27 13.16 -12.77 -1.28
C PRO A 27 13.87 -13.36 -2.50
N ALA A 28 13.23 -14.30 -3.21
CA ALA A 28 13.82 -14.85 -4.44
C ALA A 28 13.96 -13.79 -5.53
N THR A 29 12.99 -12.89 -5.68
CA THR A 29 13.03 -11.76 -6.64
C THR A 29 14.14 -10.77 -6.29
N ILE A 30 14.27 -10.35 -5.02
CA ILE A 30 15.34 -9.45 -4.58
C ILE A 30 16.71 -10.09 -4.80
N HIS A 31 16.85 -11.39 -4.51
CA HIS A 31 18.11 -12.10 -4.74
C HIS A 31 18.48 -12.14 -6.23
N ARG A 32 17.53 -12.48 -7.11
CA ARG A 32 17.73 -12.43 -8.56
C ARG A 32 18.07 -11.03 -9.07
N ALA A 33 17.40 -10.00 -8.55
CA ALA A 33 17.66 -8.61 -8.92
C ALA A 33 19.07 -8.17 -8.47
N ALA A 34 19.52 -8.57 -7.28
CA ALA A 34 20.88 -8.31 -6.81
C ALA A 34 21.95 -8.95 -7.72
N LEU A 35 21.72 -10.18 -8.18
CA LEU A 35 22.60 -10.85 -9.15
C LEU A 35 22.66 -10.10 -10.48
N ARG A 36 21.50 -9.70 -11.01
CA ARG A 36 21.41 -8.94 -12.28
C ARG A 36 22.08 -7.58 -12.17
N ALA A 37 21.84 -6.86 -11.08
CA ALA A 37 22.46 -5.56 -10.81
C ALA A 37 24.00 -5.64 -10.75
N GLY A 38 24.55 -6.80 -10.38
CA GLY A 38 25.99 -7.03 -10.39
C GLY A 38 26.62 -7.06 -11.77
N PHE A 39 25.86 -7.34 -12.84
CA PHE A 39 26.38 -7.25 -14.21
C PHE A 39 26.58 -5.80 -14.65
N ARG A 40 27.78 -5.50 -15.15
CA ARG A 40 28.21 -4.21 -15.69
C ARG A 40 27.97 -4.16 -17.20
N ARG A 41 28.15 -2.97 -17.81
CA ARG A 41 27.91 -2.74 -19.24
C ARG A 41 28.82 -3.54 -20.17
N ASP A 42 30.05 -3.78 -19.71
CA ASP A 42 31.04 -4.61 -20.40
C ASP A 42 30.74 -6.11 -20.28
N GLY A 43 29.63 -6.48 -19.64
CA GLY A 43 29.20 -7.86 -19.43
C GLY A 43 29.91 -8.56 -18.26
N THR A 44 30.81 -7.87 -17.55
CA THR A 44 31.46 -8.41 -16.35
C THR A 44 30.54 -8.36 -15.14
N TYR A 45 30.64 -9.33 -14.26
CA TYR A 45 29.90 -9.39 -13.01
C TYR A 45 30.78 -8.93 -11.86
N HIS A 46 30.28 -7.98 -11.09
CA HIS A 46 30.81 -7.56 -9.80
C HIS A 46 29.66 -7.50 -8.80
N ALA A 47 29.79 -8.18 -7.66
CA ALA A 47 28.78 -8.09 -6.61
C ALA A 47 28.50 -6.61 -6.26
N ILE A 48 27.23 -6.30 -6.02
CA ILE A 48 26.82 -4.96 -5.61
C ILE A 48 27.33 -4.68 -4.19
N ASP A 49 27.62 -3.41 -3.89
CA ASP A 49 28.21 -3.01 -2.61
C ASP A 49 27.21 -3.05 -1.45
N GLY A 50 25.91 -2.99 -1.76
CA GLY A 50 24.85 -2.95 -0.76
C GLY A 50 23.45 -2.87 -1.37
N ILE A 51 22.46 -3.22 -0.54
CA ILE A 51 21.04 -3.11 -0.84
C ILE A 51 20.39 -2.20 0.20
N ASP A 52 19.78 -1.11 -0.25
CA ASP A 52 18.80 -0.36 0.53
C ASP A 52 17.42 -0.94 0.19
N LEU A 53 16.73 -1.51 1.18
CA LEU A 53 15.40 -2.10 1.04
C LEU A 53 14.39 -1.22 1.78
N VAL A 54 13.51 -0.57 1.04
CA VAL A 54 12.51 0.37 1.57
C VAL A 54 11.11 -0.24 1.42
N LEU A 55 10.46 -0.47 2.56
CA LEU A 55 9.02 -0.74 2.63
C LEU A 55 8.32 0.61 2.76
N ALA A 56 7.94 1.19 1.62
CA ALA A 56 7.43 2.54 1.49
C ALA A 56 5.95 2.64 1.90
N GLY A 57 5.68 2.52 3.20
CA GLY A 57 4.38 2.75 3.83
C GLY A 57 3.36 1.62 3.67
N ASP A 58 2.36 1.67 4.54
CA ASP A 58 1.27 0.69 4.65
C ASP A 58 1.79 -0.75 4.62
N THR A 59 2.87 -0.99 5.37
CA THR A 59 3.39 -2.35 5.55
C THR A 59 2.37 -3.17 6.32
N PHE A 60 1.71 -2.54 7.28
CA PHE A 60 0.60 -3.10 8.03
C PHE A 60 -0.70 -2.38 7.73
N ASP A 61 -1.81 -3.09 7.95
CA ASP A 61 -3.13 -2.47 8.04
C ASP A 61 -3.60 -2.57 9.49
N TRP A 62 -3.51 -1.45 10.23
CA TRP A 62 -3.97 -1.40 11.62
C TRP A 62 -5.37 -0.82 11.75
N LEU A 63 -5.99 -0.40 10.66
CA LEU A 63 -7.30 0.24 10.65
C LEU A 63 -8.42 -0.77 10.41
N VAL A 64 -8.23 -1.74 9.51
CA VAL A 64 -9.24 -2.78 9.24
C VAL A 64 -9.04 -3.97 10.19
N SER A 65 -9.55 -3.82 11.41
CA SER A 65 -9.52 -4.85 12.46
C SER A 65 -10.84 -4.94 13.24
N ALA A 66 -11.20 -6.15 13.64
CA ALA A 66 -12.32 -6.44 14.54
C ALA A 66 -12.13 -5.85 15.94
N GLU A 67 -10.91 -5.47 16.31
CA GLU A 67 -10.64 -4.86 17.62
C GLU A 67 -11.22 -3.44 17.75
N TRP A 68 -11.55 -2.78 16.63
CA TRP A 68 -12.16 -1.45 16.60
C TRP A 68 -13.69 -1.44 16.77
N ARG A 69 -14.30 -2.61 17.02
CA ARG A 69 -15.76 -2.78 17.22
C ARG A 69 -16.36 -1.97 18.36
N GLY A 70 -15.56 -1.65 19.37
CA GLY A 70 -16.01 -0.87 20.53
C GLY A 70 -16.27 0.59 20.19
N SER A 71 -16.38 1.44 21.20
CA SER A 71 -16.46 2.90 21.03
C SER A 71 -15.09 3.56 20.82
N ALA A 72 -14.00 2.85 21.13
CA ALA A 72 -12.65 3.38 20.97
C ALA A 72 -12.25 3.40 19.48
N ARG A 73 -11.62 4.50 19.06
CA ARG A 73 -11.05 4.67 17.72
C ARG A 73 -9.58 5.07 17.77
N PRO A 74 -8.80 4.81 16.72
CA PRO A 74 -7.38 5.18 16.66
C PRO A 74 -7.11 6.65 17.01
N TRP A 75 -8.01 7.55 16.59
CA TRP A 75 -7.88 9.00 16.77
C TRP A 75 -8.37 9.56 18.11
N HIS A 76 -9.01 8.76 18.96
CA HIS A 76 -9.61 9.25 20.22
C HIS A 76 -8.59 9.61 21.32
N GLY A 77 -7.33 9.20 21.20
CA GLY A 77 -6.28 9.52 22.18
C GLY A 77 -6.52 8.96 23.60
N THR A 78 -7.50 8.06 23.78
CA THR A 78 -7.82 7.44 25.08
C THR A 78 -6.89 6.27 25.42
N VAL A 79 -6.84 5.87 26.69
CA VAL A 79 -6.10 4.66 27.12
C VAL A 79 -6.67 3.41 26.43
N ALA A 80 -7.99 3.33 26.28
CA ALA A 80 -8.66 2.24 25.56
C ALA A 80 -8.22 2.17 24.09
N ALA A 81 -8.21 3.31 23.38
CA ALA A 81 -7.75 3.40 22.00
C ALA A 81 -6.29 2.95 21.84
N ARG A 82 -5.39 3.43 22.71
CA ARG A 82 -3.98 3.01 22.71
C ARG A 82 -3.80 1.52 22.97
N SER A 83 -4.53 0.97 23.95
CA SER A 83 -4.51 -0.47 24.25
C SER A 83 -4.99 -1.30 23.07
N THR A 84 -6.03 -0.85 22.38
CA THR A 84 -6.52 -1.49 21.15
C THR A 84 -5.49 -1.42 20.02
N ALA A 85 -4.88 -0.27 19.77
CA ALA A 85 -3.81 -0.12 18.78
C ALA A 85 -2.63 -1.06 19.07
N ASP A 86 -2.17 -1.14 20.33
CA ASP A 86 -1.09 -2.04 20.74
C ASP A 86 -1.45 -3.52 20.49
N ARG A 87 -2.71 -3.92 20.70
CA ARG A 87 -3.18 -5.30 20.40
C ARG A 87 -3.19 -5.59 18.91
N VAL A 88 -3.76 -4.69 18.11
CA VAL A 88 -3.82 -4.82 16.64
C VAL A 88 -2.41 -4.92 16.08
N ALA A 89 -1.55 -3.96 16.40
CA ALA A 89 -0.19 -3.92 15.90
C ALA A 89 0.63 -5.15 16.34
N GLY A 90 0.49 -5.58 17.60
CA GLY A 90 1.15 -6.80 18.08
C GLY A 90 0.71 -8.07 17.34
N ARG A 91 -0.58 -8.17 16.97
CA ARG A 91 -1.08 -9.29 16.15
C ARG A 91 -0.61 -9.20 14.70
N SER A 92 -0.65 -8.03 14.09
CA SER A 92 -0.17 -7.81 12.72
C SER A 92 1.33 -8.12 12.58
N VAL A 93 2.16 -7.71 13.55
CA VAL A 93 3.60 -8.05 13.58
C VAL A 93 3.82 -9.56 13.70
N ARG A 94 3.02 -10.26 14.52
CA ARG A 94 3.08 -11.73 14.61
C ARG A 94 2.70 -12.38 13.29
N ALA A 95 1.64 -11.91 12.63
CA ALA A 95 1.20 -12.40 11.33
C ALA A 95 2.26 -12.16 10.24
N ALA A 96 2.94 -11.01 10.28
CA ALA A 96 3.98 -10.63 9.32
C ALA A 96 5.29 -11.42 9.48
N ARG A 97 5.49 -12.17 10.58
CA ARG A 97 6.77 -12.83 10.89
C ARG A 97 7.26 -13.75 9.77
N ALA A 98 6.35 -14.43 9.08
CA ALA A 98 6.69 -15.31 7.95
C ALA A 98 7.26 -14.52 6.75
N VAL A 99 6.79 -13.29 6.54
CA VAL A 99 7.13 -12.46 5.36
C VAL A 99 8.31 -11.55 5.65
N LEU A 100 8.28 -10.85 6.79
CA LEU A 100 9.32 -9.90 7.19
C LEU A 100 10.53 -10.58 7.83
N GLY A 101 10.36 -11.78 8.38
CA GLY A 101 11.45 -12.53 9.03
C GLY A 101 12.69 -12.72 8.16
N PRO A 102 12.57 -13.15 6.89
CA PRO A 102 13.68 -13.20 5.95
C PRO A 102 14.36 -11.83 5.73
N LEU A 103 13.58 -10.76 5.57
CA LEU A 103 14.12 -9.41 5.33
C LEU A 103 14.88 -8.87 6.54
N VAL A 104 14.34 -9.06 7.75
CA VAL A 104 15.01 -8.70 9.01
C VAL A 104 16.27 -9.54 9.22
N ARG A 105 16.28 -10.80 8.77
CA ARG A 105 17.50 -11.63 8.80
C ARG A 105 18.57 -11.07 7.88
N TRP A 106 18.21 -10.67 6.66
CA TRP A 106 19.14 -10.01 5.75
C TRP A 106 19.65 -8.69 6.30
N SER A 107 18.80 -7.90 6.96
CA SER A 107 19.25 -6.64 7.56
C SER A 107 20.32 -6.83 8.65
N ARG A 108 20.37 -8.02 9.26
CA ARG A 108 21.36 -8.38 10.30
C ARG A 108 22.60 -9.09 9.75
N ARG A 109 22.45 -9.87 8.68
CA ARG A 109 23.47 -10.83 8.21
C ARG A 109 23.95 -10.55 6.79
N GLY A 110 23.33 -9.62 6.08
CA GLY A 110 23.50 -9.41 4.66
C GLY A 110 22.83 -10.48 3.79
N LEU A 111 22.84 -10.23 2.49
CA LEU A 111 22.42 -11.13 1.43
C LEU A 111 23.65 -11.85 0.86
N VAL A 112 23.59 -13.17 0.75
CA VAL A 112 24.67 -13.95 0.14
C VAL A 112 24.52 -13.95 -1.38
N VAL A 113 25.55 -13.52 -2.09
CA VAL A 113 25.62 -13.55 -3.56
C VAL A 113 26.97 -14.13 -4.00
N PRO A 114 27.10 -14.64 -5.23
CA PRO A 114 28.37 -15.09 -5.78
C PRO A 114 29.40 -13.96 -5.82
N ALA A 115 30.65 -14.30 -5.59
CA ALA A 115 31.80 -13.45 -5.84
C ALA A 115 32.04 -13.29 -7.35
N SER A 116 32.82 -12.29 -7.74
CA SER A 116 33.33 -12.19 -9.11
C SER A 116 34.45 -13.20 -9.32
N GLY A 117 34.30 -14.10 -10.31
CA GLY A 117 35.37 -15.01 -10.72
C GLY A 117 36.34 -14.36 -11.71
N ALA A 118 37.49 -15.00 -11.94
CA ALA A 118 38.56 -14.49 -12.81
C ALA A 118 38.13 -14.14 -14.26
N ARG A 119 37.01 -14.68 -14.74
CA ARG A 119 36.44 -14.40 -16.09
C ARG A 119 35.38 -13.29 -16.08
N GLY A 120 35.24 -12.55 -14.98
CA GLY A 120 34.17 -11.55 -14.82
C GLY A 120 32.77 -12.17 -14.82
N ARG A 121 32.61 -13.39 -14.31
CA ARG A 121 31.34 -14.12 -14.19
C ARG A 121 31.10 -14.48 -12.73
N PRO A 122 29.85 -14.75 -12.31
CA PRO A 122 29.57 -15.31 -10.99
C PRO A 122 30.43 -16.57 -10.72
N GLY A 123 31.25 -16.52 -9.68
CA GLY A 123 32.14 -17.62 -9.28
C GLY A 123 31.48 -18.59 -8.29
N PRO A 124 32.18 -19.68 -7.90
CA PRO A 124 31.69 -20.63 -6.89
C PRO A 124 31.77 -20.09 -5.45
N GLU A 125 32.61 -19.09 -5.21
CA GLU A 125 32.73 -18.41 -3.91
C GLU A 125 31.58 -17.43 -3.68
N ASN A 126 31.28 -17.14 -2.42
CA ASN A 126 30.22 -16.23 -2.03
C ASN A 126 30.77 -15.02 -1.27
N VAL A 127 30.13 -13.87 -1.47
CA VAL A 127 30.32 -12.66 -0.68
C VAL A 127 29.01 -12.26 0.00
N ILE A 128 29.13 -11.52 1.10
CA ILE A 128 27.98 -11.01 1.84
C ILE A 128 27.78 -9.55 1.46
N VAL A 129 26.62 -9.25 0.87
CA VAL A 129 26.18 -7.90 0.54
C VAL A 129 25.36 -7.34 1.71
N PRO A 130 25.73 -6.19 2.31
CA PRO A 130 24.97 -5.60 3.39
C PRO A 130 23.56 -5.18 2.90
N VAL A 131 22.55 -5.40 3.75
CA VAL A 131 21.17 -4.98 3.48
C VAL A 131 20.73 -3.99 4.56
N ARG A 132 20.28 -2.81 4.14
CA ARG A 132 19.71 -1.79 5.02
C ARG A 132 18.20 -1.77 4.81
N LEU A 133 17.46 -2.30 5.78
CA LEU A 133 16.00 -2.31 5.75
C LEU A 133 15.49 -1.02 6.38
N THR A 134 14.58 -0.33 5.69
CA THR A 134 13.86 0.85 6.19
C THR A 134 12.37 0.64 6.00
N LEU A 135 11.58 0.84 7.06
CA LEU A 135 10.12 0.88 6.98
C LEU A 135 9.67 2.32 7.05
N LEU A 136 8.89 2.76 6.06
CA LEU A 136 8.22 4.04 6.11
C LEU A 136 6.83 3.85 6.71
N ALA A 137 6.39 4.79 7.55
CA ALA A 137 5.02 4.81 8.01
C ALA A 137 4.10 5.29 6.88
N GLY A 138 2.95 4.62 6.71
CA GLY A 138 1.83 5.07 5.90
C GLY A 138 0.68 5.58 6.77
N ASP A 139 -0.45 5.93 6.16
CA ASP A 139 -1.64 6.36 6.91
C ASP A 139 -2.26 5.20 7.68
N ARG A 140 -2.14 3.96 7.20
CA ARG A 140 -2.75 2.78 7.84
C ARG A 140 -1.95 2.22 9.00
N ASP A 141 -0.66 2.56 9.07
CA ASP A 141 0.25 2.18 10.14
C ASP A 141 1.00 3.39 10.71
N ALA A 142 0.34 4.56 10.77
CA ALA A 142 0.95 5.82 11.20
C ALA A 142 1.68 5.76 12.57
N ALA A 143 1.24 4.89 13.48
CA ALA A 143 1.88 4.67 14.78
C ALA A 143 3.09 3.68 14.73
N LEU A 144 3.61 3.37 13.54
CA LEU A 144 4.68 2.39 13.35
C LEU A 144 5.91 2.67 14.21
N ALA A 145 6.32 3.93 14.29
CA ALA A 145 7.46 4.36 15.09
C ALA A 145 7.26 4.11 16.59
N ASP A 146 6.05 4.33 17.10
CA ASP A 146 5.71 4.23 18.52
C ASP A 146 5.65 2.78 19.00
N VAL A 147 4.99 1.91 18.23
CA VAL A 147 4.79 0.49 18.60
C VAL A 147 6.12 -0.26 18.57
N THR A 148 6.96 0.02 17.59
CA THR A 148 8.29 -0.61 17.47
C THR A 148 9.32 0.06 18.38
N GLY A 149 9.02 1.23 18.96
CA GLY A 149 9.87 2.07 19.82
C GLY A 149 10.26 1.41 21.14
N ARG A 150 9.40 0.51 21.60
CA ARG A 150 9.43 -0.02 22.95
C ARG A 150 10.37 -1.22 23.13
N GLY A 151 11.26 -1.52 22.18
CA GLY A 151 12.17 -2.67 22.26
C GLY A 151 13.50 -2.52 21.53
N GLY A 152 14.56 -2.19 22.28
CA GLY A 152 15.98 -2.45 21.96
C GLY A 152 16.56 -1.84 20.67
N GLN A 153 17.89 -1.98 20.50
CA GLN A 153 18.56 -1.60 19.24
C GLN A 153 17.94 -2.36 18.06
N ARG A 154 17.40 -1.62 17.09
CA ARG A 154 16.78 -2.21 15.89
C ARG A 154 17.84 -2.47 14.83
N SER A 155 17.69 -3.57 14.10
CA SER A 155 18.52 -3.89 12.93
C SER A 155 17.99 -3.26 11.64
N PHE A 156 17.04 -2.34 11.72
CA PHE A 156 16.38 -1.69 10.58
C PHE A 156 15.89 -0.29 10.99
N GLY A 157 15.83 0.62 10.01
CA GLY A 157 15.35 1.99 10.17
C GLY A 157 13.82 2.08 10.11
N ILE A 158 13.27 3.09 10.77
CA ILE A 158 11.86 3.49 10.63
C ILE A 158 11.81 5.00 10.49
N GLY A 159 11.00 5.51 9.56
CA GLY A 159 10.86 6.94 9.34
C GLY A 159 9.59 7.29 8.57
N ALA A 160 9.43 8.57 8.24
CA ALA A 160 8.40 9.05 7.32
C ALA A 160 8.88 9.10 5.87
N ALA A 161 10.20 9.15 5.66
CA ALA A 161 10.84 9.17 4.35
C ALA A 161 12.17 8.42 4.40
N TRP A 162 12.64 7.95 3.23
CA TRP A 162 14.01 7.50 3.00
C TRP A 162 14.67 8.47 2.02
N ASP A 163 15.92 8.86 2.27
CA ASP A 163 16.63 9.85 1.45
C ASP A 163 18.14 9.57 1.44
N ASP A 164 18.77 9.78 0.28
CA ASP A 164 20.24 9.67 0.10
C ASP A 164 20.89 10.98 -0.41
N GLY A 165 20.16 12.08 -0.40
CA GLY A 165 20.53 13.39 -0.96
C GLY A 165 20.33 13.53 -2.47
N LYS A 166 19.96 12.45 -3.18
CA LYS A 166 19.72 12.45 -4.65
C LYS A 166 18.36 11.87 -5.04
N LEU A 167 17.75 11.10 -4.16
CA LEU A 167 16.45 10.46 -4.30
C LEU A 167 15.78 10.44 -2.92
N SER A 168 14.50 10.81 -2.91
CA SER A 168 13.65 10.71 -1.73
C SER A 168 12.49 9.75 -2.01
N ILE A 169 12.21 8.85 -1.09
CA ILE A 169 11.07 7.93 -1.13
C ILE A 169 10.16 8.29 0.05
N ARG A 170 8.88 8.54 -0.26
CA ARG A 170 7.83 8.89 0.69
C ARG A 170 6.60 8.04 0.40
N HIS A 171 5.74 7.82 1.40
CA HIS A 171 4.44 7.21 1.15
C HIS A 171 3.49 8.22 0.51
N GLY A 172 2.64 7.77 -0.41
CA GLY A 172 1.73 8.64 -1.17
C GLY A 172 0.67 9.36 -0.34
N HIS A 173 0.46 8.95 0.92
CA HIS A 173 -0.51 9.57 1.83
C HIS A 173 -0.25 11.07 2.05
N ASP A 174 1.02 11.50 1.97
CA ASP A 174 1.40 12.91 2.07
C ASP A 174 0.78 13.79 0.97
N LEU A 175 0.36 13.17 -0.15
CA LEU A 175 -0.22 13.82 -1.32
C LEU A 175 -1.70 13.48 -1.49
N ASP A 176 -2.25 12.67 -0.58
CA ASP A 176 -3.64 12.24 -0.60
C ASP A 176 -4.47 13.20 0.28
N PRO A 177 -5.39 13.99 -0.30
CA PRO A 177 -6.22 14.91 0.46
C PRO A 177 -7.16 14.20 1.44
N THR A 178 -7.37 12.89 1.29
CA THR A 178 -8.15 12.06 2.22
C THR A 178 -7.36 11.61 3.45
N CYS A 179 -6.01 11.69 3.41
CA CYS A 179 -5.12 11.28 4.49
C CYS A 179 -4.59 12.46 5.33
N SER A 180 -5.00 13.69 5.02
CA SER A 180 -4.51 14.89 5.69
C SER A 180 -5.25 15.16 7.00
N ALA A 181 -4.52 15.13 8.12
CA ALA A 181 -5.04 15.46 9.45
C ALA A 181 -4.87 16.96 9.74
N THR A 182 -5.96 17.70 9.95
CA THR A 182 -5.90 19.16 10.22
C THR A 182 -5.42 19.54 11.63
N GLY A 183 -4.98 18.57 12.44
CA GLY A 183 -4.55 18.79 13.82
C GLY A 183 -5.65 19.28 14.78
N ARG A 184 -6.90 19.42 14.32
CA ARG A 184 -8.02 19.85 15.16
C ARG A 184 -8.27 18.81 16.26
N PRO A 185 -8.27 19.22 17.54
CA PRO A 185 -8.53 18.30 18.63
C PRO A 185 -9.97 17.81 18.57
N CYS A 186 -10.16 16.49 18.77
CA CYS A 186 -11.46 15.87 18.94
C CYS A 186 -11.53 15.31 20.36
N GLY A 187 -12.42 15.87 21.18
CA GLY A 187 -12.48 15.56 22.62
C GLY A 187 -11.28 16.09 23.41
N SER A 188 -11.07 15.57 24.64
CA SER A 188 -10.09 16.12 25.59
C SER A 188 -8.63 15.73 25.33
N ALA A 189 -8.35 14.77 24.44
CA ALA A 189 -6.99 14.30 24.13
C ALA A 189 -6.81 13.71 22.72
N GLY A 190 -7.85 13.71 21.88
CA GLY A 190 -7.83 13.09 20.55
C GLY A 190 -7.64 14.10 19.43
N ARG A 191 -7.62 13.62 18.18
CA ARG A 191 -7.63 14.43 16.97
C ARG A 191 -8.82 14.06 16.08
N ALA A 192 -9.17 14.93 15.13
CA ALA A 192 -10.06 14.55 14.05
C ALA A 192 -9.46 13.35 13.28
N PRO A 193 -10.28 12.35 12.88
CA PRO A 193 -9.85 11.32 11.96
C PRO A 193 -9.52 11.93 10.60
N THR A 194 -8.62 11.32 9.84
CA THR A 194 -8.57 11.58 8.40
C THR A 194 -9.80 10.94 7.75
N LEU A 195 -10.17 11.40 6.55
CA LEU A 195 -11.25 10.78 5.79
C LEU A 195 -10.94 9.30 5.50
N ALA A 196 -9.69 8.99 5.17
CA ALA A 196 -9.23 7.61 4.96
C ALA A 196 -9.38 6.74 6.21
N GLU A 197 -9.01 7.24 7.39
CA GLU A 197 -9.16 6.52 8.66
C GLU A 197 -10.62 6.26 9.02
N SER A 198 -11.47 7.28 8.86
CA SER A 198 -12.91 7.14 9.13
C SER A 198 -13.52 6.09 8.19
N VAL A 199 -13.21 6.13 6.90
CA VAL A 199 -13.69 5.12 5.94
C VAL A 199 -13.15 3.73 6.28
N ALA A 200 -11.85 3.59 6.57
CA ALA A 200 -11.25 2.29 6.88
C ALA A 200 -11.86 1.65 8.15
N VAL A 201 -12.03 2.42 9.22
CA VAL A 201 -12.49 1.91 10.52
C VAL A 201 -14.01 1.83 10.60
N ASP A 202 -14.72 2.91 10.28
CA ASP A 202 -16.16 3.00 10.53
C ASP A 202 -17.02 2.44 9.37
N LEU A 203 -16.49 2.37 8.15
CA LEU A 203 -17.17 1.75 7.01
C LEU A 203 -16.60 0.37 6.68
N VAL A 204 -15.33 0.28 6.31
CA VAL A 204 -14.74 -0.96 5.75
C VAL A 204 -14.62 -2.05 6.81
N ALA A 205 -14.11 -1.75 8.01
CA ALA A 205 -14.03 -2.76 9.07
C ALA A 205 -15.42 -3.23 9.53
N ALA A 206 -16.39 -2.31 9.61
CA ALA A 206 -17.78 -2.63 9.94
C ALA A 206 -18.47 -3.51 8.88
N PHE A 207 -18.25 -3.20 7.60
CA PHE A 207 -18.73 -4.02 6.50
C PHE A 207 -18.08 -5.40 6.50
N ALA A 208 -16.75 -5.45 6.62
CA ALA A 208 -15.99 -6.69 6.68
C ALA A 208 -16.45 -7.57 7.84
N GLU A 209 -16.72 -7.02 9.03
CA GLU A 209 -17.30 -7.79 10.13
C GLU A 209 -18.68 -8.36 9.79
N THR A 210 -19.53 -7.56 9.16
CA THR A 210 -20.90 -7.97 8.83
C THR A 210 -20.91 -9.19 7.92
N VAL A 211 -19.97 -9.27 6.97
CA VAL A 211 -19.95 -10.31 5.93
C VAL A 211 -18.88 -11.40 6.15
N ALA A 212 -17.83 -11.16 6.95
CA ALA A 212 -16.79 -12.15 7.23
C ALA A 212 -17.29 -13.37 8.01
N ARG A 213 -18.47 -13.30 8.63
CA ARG A 213 -19.13 -14.44 9.29
C ARG A 213 -19.49 -15.56 8.31
N GLU A 214 -19.58 -15.26 7.02
CA GLU A 214 -19.99 -16.22 5.99
C GLU A 214 -18.82 -17.05 5.43
N GLU A 215 -17.56 -16.72 5.77
CA GLU A 215 -16.30 -17.34 5.27
C GLU A 215 -16.33 -17.73 3.77
N SER A 216 -17.09 -16.99 2.95
CA SER A 216 -17.32 -17.35 1.56
C SER A 216 -16.07 -17.11 0.70
N PRO A 217 -15.57 -18.12 -0.04
CA PRO A 217 -14.45 -17.97 -0.97
C PRO A 217 -14.67 -16.87 -2.01
N THR A 218 -15.93 -16.55 -2.32
CA THR A 218 -16.30 -15.51 -3.30
C THR A 218 -16.33 -14.11 -2.68
N VAL A 219 -16.60 -13.98 -1.38
CA VAL A 219 -16.66 -12.68 -0.67
C VAL A 219 -15.27 -12.22 -0.20
N MET A 220 -14.36 -13.15 0.10
CA MET A 220 -13.01 -12.80 0.56
C MET A 220 -12.21 -11.93 -0.44
N PRO A 221 -12.26 -12.17 -1.77
CA PRO A 221 -11.67 -11.26 -2.76
C PRO A 221 -12.21 -9.83 -2.67
N LEU A 222 -13.53 -9.66 -2.50
CA LEU A 222 -14.16 -8.34 -2.32
C LEU A 222 -13.60 -7.64 -1.07
N LEU A 223 -13.56 -8.35 0.06
CA LEU A 223 -13.06 -7.79 1.32
C LEU A 223 -11.60 -7.35 1.22
N ARG A 224 -10.76 -8.11 0.52
CA ARG A 224 -9.37 -7.73 0.28
C ARG A 224 -9.28 -6.48 -0.60
N ALA A 225 -10.04 -6.45 -1.70
CA ALA A 225 -10.03 -5.33 -2.62
C ALA A 225 -10.50 -4.02 -1.95
N VAL A 226 -11.59 -4.07 -1.17
CA VAL A 226 -12.12 -2.92 -0.44
C VAL A 226 -11.19 -2.49 0.70
N ALA A 227 -10.57 -3.43 1.43
CA ALA A 227 -9.63 -3.10 2.51
C ALA A 227 -8.33 -2.45 2.00
N ALA A 228 -7.84 -2.87 0.83
CA ALA A 228 -6.65 -2.31 0.20
C ALA A 228 -6.92 -1.00 -0.57
N ALA A 229 -8.18 -0.66 -0.84
CA ALA A 229 -8.56 0.54 -1.58
C ALA A 229 -8.56 1.78 -0.68
N GLY A 230 -8.02 2.88 -1.19
CA GLY A 230 -8.31 4.21 -0.65
C GLY A 230 -9.79 4.58 -0.87
N PRO A 231 -10.32 5.59 -0.16
CA PRO A 231 -11.75 5.92 -0.19
C PRO A 231 -12.32 6.07 -1.59
N VAL A 232 -11.56 6.69 -2.50
CA VAL A 232 -12.01 6.95 -3.87
C VAL A 232 -12.02 5.69 -4.74
N ALA A 233 -11.22 4.68 -4.44
CA ALA A 233 -11.13 3.46 -5.27
C ALA A 233 -12.13 2.37 -4.87
N ILE A 234 -12.82 2.52 -3.73
CA ILE A 234 -13.73 1.50 -3.19
C ILE A 234 -14.88 1.15 -4.16
N PRO A 235 -15.62 2.11 -4.74
CA PRO A 235 -16.72 1.79 -5.66
C PRO A 235 -16.27 1.02 -6.90
N GLU A 236 -15.10 1.35 -7.43
CA GLU A 236 -14.51 0.64 -8.57
C GLU A 236 -14.10 -0.78 -8.18
N ALA A 237 -13.54 -0.98 -6.97
CA ALA A 237 -13.22 -2.30 -6.45
C ALA A 237 -14.47 -3.19 -6.29
N ILE A 238 -15.58 -2.62 -5.79
CA ILE A 238 -16.88 -3.31 -5.67
C ILE A 238 -17.41 -3.67 -7.06
N ALA A 239 -17.47 -2.70 -7.98
CA ALA A 239 -17.97 -2.93 -9.34
C ALA A 239 -17.15 -4.00 -10.09
N GLY A 240 -15.82 -3.94 -10.01
CA GLY A 240 -14.93 -4.93 -10.62
C GLY A 240 -15.12 -6.34 -10.06
N TRP A 241 -15.36 -6.47 -8.75
CA TRP A 241 -15.74 -7.74 -8.15
C TRP A 241 -17.10 -8.24 -8.64
N THR A 242 -18.11 -7.36 -8.67
CA THR A 242 -19.46 -7.70 -9.16
C THR A 242 -19.43 -8.17 -10.61
N ALA A 243 -18.66 -7.53 -11.48
CA ALA A 243 -18.47 -7.93 -12.87
C ALA A 243 -17.86 -9.33 -13.00
N THR A 244 -16.81 -9.62 -12.22
CA THR A 244 -16.15 -10.94 -12.21
C THR A 244 -17.10 -12.04 -11.74
N VAL A 245 -17.86 -11.75 -10.69
CA VAL A 245 -18.84 -12.67 -10.11
C VAL A 245 -20.02 -12.92 -11.06
N ALA A 246 -20.51 -11.89 -11.75
CA ALA A 246 -21.55 -12.00 -12.77
C ALA A 246 -21.11 -12.85 -13.98
N ARG A 247 -19.86 -12.71 -14.43
CA ARG A 247 -19.28 -13.49 -15.54
C ARG A 247 -19.02 -14.95 -15.20
N GLY A 248 -18.81 -15.28 -13.92
CA GLY A 248 -18.44 -16.62 -13.45
C GLY A 248 -19.58 -17.64 -13.34
N ALA A 249 -20.79 -17.35 -13.82
CA ALA A 249 -22.00 -18.20 -13.77
C ALA A 249 -22.49 -18.65 -12.38
N GLY A 250 -21.83 -18.25 -11.28
CA GLY A 250 -22.06 -18.79 -9.93
C GLY A 250 -22.82 -17.88 -8.95
N PHE A 251 -23.18 -16.66 -9.32
CA PHE A 251 -23.86 -15.71 -8.44
C PHE A 251 -25.04 -15.07 -9.14
N SER A 252 -26.23 -15.27 -8.57
CA SER A 252 -27.43 -14.56 -9.00
C SER A 252 -27.45 -13.16 -8.40
N ALA A 253 -28.21 -12.24 -9.00
CA ALA A 253 -28.48 -10.93 -8.39
C ALA A 253 -29.03 -11.06 -6.95
N ALA A 254 -29.79 -12.14 -6.67
CA ALA A 254 -30.29 -12.46 -5.34
C ALA A 254 -29.18 -12.80 -4.33
N ALA A 255 -28.01 -13.26 -4.76
CA ALA A 255 -26.85 -13.50 -3.90
C ALA A 255 -26.02 -12.22 -3.65
N ILE A 256 -26.12 -11.20 -4.50
CA ILE A 256 -25.46 -9.90 -4.33
C ILE A 256 -26.26 -9.00 -3.38
N GLU A 257 -27.59 -9.06 -3.45
CA GLU A 257 -28.47 -8.16 -2.69
C GLU A 257 -28.21 -8.15 -1.16
N PRO A 258 -27.96 -9.28 -0.48
CA PRO A 258 -27.60 -9.26 0.94
C PRO A 258 -26.33 -8.45 1.23
N LEU A 259 -25.31 -8.54 0.36
CA LEU A 259 -24.06 -7.79 0.46
C LEU A 259 -24.30 -6.30 0.19
N ALA A 260 -25.06 -5.97 -0.85
CA ALA A 260 -25.42 -4.60 -1.18
C ALA A 260 -26.24 -3.94 -0.06
N SER A 261 -27.20 -4.68 0.51
CA SER A 261 -27.98 -4.26 1.68
C SER A 261 -27.10 -4.07 2.93
N ALA A 262 -26.13 -4.96 3.18
CA ALA A 262 -25.18 -4.81 4.28
C ALA A 262 -24.27 -3.58 4.08
N TRP A 263 -23.81 -3.35 2.86
CA TRP A 263 -23.00 -2.20 2.48
C TRP A 263 -23.74 -0.88 2.74
N ARG A 264 -24.97 -0.73 2.22
CA ARG A 264 -25.79 0.48 2.44
C ARG A 264 -25.98 0.80 3.93
N ARG A 265 -26.30 -0.20 4.75
CA ARG A 265 -26.40 -0.01 6.21
C ARG A 265 -25.08 0.43 6.86
N CYS A 266 -23.94 -0.03 6.34
CA CYS A 266 -22.64 0.40 6.83
C CYS A 266 -22.32 1.84 6.37
N VAL A 267 -22.70 2.22 5.16
CA VAL A 267 -22.60 3.60 4.67
C VAL A 267 -23.43 4.56 5.53
N ASP A 268 -24.68 4.22 5.84
CA ASP A 268 -25.54 5.04 6.71
C ASP A 268 -24.91 5.23 8.11
N ARG A 269 -24.40 4.14 8.69
CA ARG A 269 -23.74 4.17 10.00
C ARG A 269 -22.45 4.98 9.98
N TRP A 270 -21.66 4.83 8.92
CA TRP A 270 -20.44 5.61 8.72
C TRP A 270 -20.76 7.09 8.58
N LEU A 271 -21.76 7.46 7.77
CA LEU A 271 -22.21 8.85 7.61
C LEU A 271 -22.61 9.46 8.95
N ALA A 272 -23.40 8.73 9.75
CA ALA A 272 -23.78 9.18 11.09
C ALA A 272 -22.59 9.27 12.05
N ALA A 273 -21.57 8.42 11.91
CA ALA A 273 -20.34 8.48 12.70
C ALA A 273 -19.45 9.65 12.28
N ALA A 274 -19.25 9.87 10.99
CA ALA A 274 -18.51 10.98 10.41
C ALA A 274 -19.16 12.33 10.74
N GLN A 275 -20.47 12.40 10.97
CA GLN A 275 -21.11 13.62 11.47
C GLN A 275 -20.79 13.92 12.95
N ARG A 276 -20.46 12.90 13.75
CA ARG A 276 -20.06 13.07 15.16
C ARG A 276 -18.57 13.39 15.27
N ASP A 277 -17.74 12.59 14.60
CA ASP A 277 -16.29 12.73 14.54
C ASP A 277 -15.91 13.21 13.13
N VAL A 278 -16.13 14.49 12.85
CA VAL A 278 -15.96 15.09 11.51
C VAL A 278 -14.56 14.81 10.96
N PRO A 279 -14.42 14.00 9.89
CA PRO A 279 -13.13 13.71 9.31
C PRO A 279 -12.52 14.95 8.66
N SER A 280 -11.21 15.11 8.78
CA SER A 280 -10.49 16.13 8.04
C SER A 280 -10.20 15.68 6.62
N CYS A 281 -10.40 16.59 5.68
CA CYS A 281 -10.09 16.42 4.27
C CYS A 281 -9.78 17.80 3.66
N GLU A 282 -8.71 17.89 2.87
CA GLU A 282 -8.24 19.16 2.28
C GLU A 282 -8.97 19.50 0.97
N VAL A 283 -10.30 19.62 1.05
CA VAL A 283 -11.13 20.03 -0.08
C VAL A 283 -12.20 21.06 0.31
N GLU A 284 -12.61 21.87 -0.67
CA GLU A 284 -13.57 22.97 -0.51
C GLU A 284 -15.05 22.52 -0.52
N PHE A 285 -15.31 21.22 -0.61
CA PHE A 285 -16.67 20.66 -0.68
C PHE A 285 -16.88 19.61 0.41
N ASP A 286 -18.14 19.24 0.65
CA ASP A 286 -18.47 18.19 1.60
C ASP A 286 -18.08 16.80 1.06
N ALA A 287 -16.84 16.40 1.32
CA ALA A 287 -16.28 15.12 0.89
C ALA A 287 -17.03 13.93 1.49
N VAL A 288 -17.54 14.06 2.72
CA VAL A 288 -18.26 13.00 3.43
C VAL A 288 -19.58 12.71 2.71
N GLN A 289 -20.39 13.74 2.45
CA GLN A 289 -21.66 13.57 1.74
C GLN A 289 -21.45 13.09 0.30
N ALA A 290 -20.46 13.64 -0.41
CA ALA A 290 -20.16 13.22 -1.77
C ALA A 290 -19.77 11.74 -1.85
N LEU A 291 -18.89 11.27 -0.95
CA LEU A 291 -18.50 9.86 -0.87
C LEU A 291 -19.67 8.97 -0.43
N ALA A 292 -20.52 9.39 0.50
CA ALA A 292 -21.68 8.60 0.93
C ALA A 292 -22.61 8.30 -0.25
N GLY A 293 -23.01 9.33 -1.01
CA GLY A 293 -23.84 9.14 -2.21
C GLY A 293 -23.17 8.27 -3.26
N TRP A 294 -21.83 8.31 -3.38
CA TRP A 294 -21.11 7.46 -4.32
C TRP A 294 -20.97 6.01 -3.84
N PHE A 295 -20.76 5.79 -2.54
CA PHE A 295 -20.74 4.46 -1.93
C PHE A 295 -22.09 3.77 -2.05
N GLU A 296 -23.21 4.48 -1.89
CA GLU A 296 -24.55 3.92 -2.09
C GLU A 296 -24.77 3.36 -3.51
N ALA A 297 -24.08 3.94 -4.51
CA ALA A 297 -24.16 3.52 -5.91
C ALA A 297 -23.26 2.32 -6.24
N ALA A 298 -22.35 1.91 -5.36
CA ALA A 298 -21.26 0.97 -5.68
C ALA A 298 -21.74 -0.41 -6.18
N PHE A 299 -22.87 -0.90 -5.69
CA PHE A 299 -23.46 -2.20 -6.10
C PHE A 299 -24.49 -2.09 -7.25
N GLN A 300 -24.78 -0.89 -7.77
CA GLN A 300 -25.92 -0.67 -8.66
C GLN A 300 -25.64 -0.97 -10.15
N MET A 301 -24.36 -1.02 -10.56
CA MET A 301 -24.00 -1.20 -11.98
C MET A 301 -22.84 -2.19 -12.16
N PRO A 302 -23.12 -3.49 -12.37
CA PRO A 302 -22.11 -4.54 -12.56
C PRO A 302 -21.16 -4.28 -13.73
N ASP A 303 -21.66 -3.66 -14.81
CA ASP A 303 -20.95 -3.51 -16.08
C ASP A 303 -20.43 -2.09 -16.33
N ASN A 304 -20.72 -1.15 -15.42
CA ASN A 304 -20.34 0.25 -15.57
C ASN A 304 -20.15 0.89 -14.18
N PRO A 305 -18.94 1.01 -13.65
CA PRO A 305 -18.75 1.61 -12.33
C PRO A 305 -19.39 3.00 -12.30
N PRO A 306 -20.09 3.39 -11.21
CA PRO A 306 -20.66 4.73 -11.12
C PRO A 306 -19.53 5.74 -11.30
N ALA A 307 -19.62 6.56 -12.35
CA ALA A 307 -18.58 7.53 -12.65
C ALA A 307 -18.36 8.42 -11.43
N ALA A 308 -17.11 8.55 -10.99
CA ALA A 308 -16.77 9.43 -9.87
C ALA A 308 -17.34 10.83 -10.14
N PRO A 309 -18.21 11.36 -9.27
CA PRO A 309 -18.69 12.74 -9.35
C PRO A 309 -17.52 13.71 -9.53
N ALA A 310 -17.73 14.79 -10.29
CA ALA A 310 -16.66 15.72 -10.63
C ALA A 310 -15.92 16.28 -9.40
N GLY A 311 -16.61 16.45 -8.27
CA GLY A 311 -16.00 16.82 -6.98
C GLY A 311 -15.09 15.73 -6.41
N ILE A 312 -15.50 14.46 -6.49
CA ILE A 312 -14.73 13.31 -5.97
C ILE A 312 -13.43 13.11 -6.74
N ARG A 313 -13.39 13.42 -8.05
CA ARG A 313 -12.13 13.40 -8.81
C ARG A 313 -11.06 14.34 -8.24
N ARG A 314 -11.46 15.36 -7.47
CA ARG A 314 -10.53 16.27 -6.78
C ARG A 314 -9.94 15.69 -5.49
N LEU A 315 -10.45 14.53 -5.04
CA LEU A 315 -9.90 13.72 -3.95
C LEU A 315 -8.84 12.74 -4.43
N LEU A 316 -8.65 12.60 -5.75
CA LEU A 316 -7.51 11.86 -6.28
C LEU A 316 -6.22 12.59 -5.91
N PRO A 317 -5.13 11.87 -5.60
CA PRO A 317 -3.86 12.48 -5.25
C PRO A 317 -3.45 13.54 -6.29
N ARG A 318 -3.20 14.76 -5.83
CA ARG A 318 -2.79 15.85 -6.72
C ARG A 318 -1.30 15.74 -6.98
N LEU A 319 -0.95 15.29 -8.18
CA LEU A 319 0.39 15.45 -8.72
C LEU A 319 0.56 16.90 -9.18
N ASP A 320 0.66 17.85 -8.25
CA ASP A 320 0.95 19.24 -8.62
C ASP A 320 2.35 19.35 -9.25
N ARG A 321 2.47 20.23 -10.26
CA ARG A 321 3.62 20.42 -11.17
C ARG A 321 4.96 20.80 -10.49
N VAL A 322 5.03 20.88 -9.17
CA VAL A 322 6.14 21.46 -8.40
C VAL A 322 6.86 20.43 -7.52
N SER A 323 6.31 19.23 -7.36
CA SER A 323 6.91 18.21 -6.50
C SER A 323 8.09 17.53 -7.20
N GLU A 324 9.29 17.80 -6.71
CA GLU A 324 10.53 17.18 -7.17
C GLU A 324 10.46 15.65 -7.01
N GLY A 325 10.52 14.93 -8.14
CA GLY A 325 10.81 13.49 -8.21
C GLY A 325 9.95 12.58 -7.32
N ILE A 326 8.67 12.41 -7.65
CA ILE A 326 7.80 11.43 -6.96
C ILE A 326 7.92 10.06 -7.65
N VAL A 327 8.26 9.03 -6.87
CA VAL A 327 8.04 7.63 -7.25
C VAL A 327 6.76 7.16 -6.54
N THR A 328 5.66 7.06 -7.26
CA THR A 328 4.41 6.45 -6.74
C THR A 328 4.39 4.98 -7.13
N CYS A 329 4.45 4.10 -6.13
CA CYS A 329 4.28 2.66 -6.29
C CYS A 329 2.89 2.26 -5.78
N HIS A 330 2.05 1.71 -6.64
CA HIS A 330 0.82 1.03 -6.25
C HIS A 330 1.05 -0.48 -6.43
N LEU A 331 1.62 -1.13 -5.42
CA LEU A 331 1.59 -2.59 -5.34
C LEU A 331 0.19 -2.99 -4.86
N GLY A 332 -0.75 -3.03 -5.79
CA GLY A 332 -2.07 -3.59 -5.53
C GLY A 332 -1.93 -5.05 -5.13
N LEU A 333 -2.27 -5.36 -3.87
CA LEU A 333 -2.41 -6.74 -3.41
C LEU A 333 -3.61 -7.40 -4.11
N GLY A 334 -3.34 -8.10 -5.21
CA GLY A 334 -4.17 -9.20 -5.69
C GLY A 334 -5.62 -8.85 -6.02
N GLY A 335 -5.84 -8.50 -7.27
CA GLY A 335 -7.12 -8.68 -7.95
C GLY A 335 -6.82 -8.80 -9.43
N ASP A 336 -6.97 -10.00 -9.97
CA ASP A 336 -7.22 -10.15 -11.41
C ASP A 336 -8.67 -9.72 -11.64
N PRO A 337 -8.90 -8.68 -12.46
CA PRO A 337 -10.04 -8.77 -13.36
C PRO A 337 -9.61 -8.38 -14.77
N HIS A 338 -9.58 -9.34 -15.66
CA HIS A 338 -9.68 -9.09 -17.09
C HIS A 338 -10.78 -8.04 -17.41
N GLY A 339 -10.34 -6.98 -18.09
CA GLY A 339 -11.14 -6.18 -19.01
C GLY A 339 -11.81 -4.94 -18.42
N ILE A 340 -11.07 -3.83 -18.33
CA ILE A 340 -11.57 -2.48 -18.67
C ILE A 340 -10.43 -1.76 -19.42
N GLU A 341 -10.62 -1.54 -20.71
CA GLU A 341 -9.84 -0.61 -21.52
C GLU A 341 -10.17 0.83 -21.09
N ALA A 342 -9.45 1.31 -20.08
CA ALA A 342 -9.25 2.74 -19.84
C ALA A 342 -7.78 2.89 -19.46
N SER A 343 -6.92 3.09 -20.46
CA SER A 343 -5.49 3.42 -20.33
C SER A 343 -4.81 2.81 -19.10
N ALA A 344 -4.39 1.54 -19.20
CA ALA A 344 -3.73 0.74 -18.15
C ALA A 344 -3.04 1.61 -17.07
N PRO A 345 -3.59 1.70 -15.85
CA PRO A 345 -2.97 2.54 -14.82
C PRO A 345 -1.66 1.87 -14.44
N ALA A 346 -0.55 2.54 -14.76
CA ALA A 346 0.79 2.13 -14.37
C ALA A 346 0.78 1.73 -12.87
N TRP A 347 1.24 0.52 -12.56
CA TRP A 347 1.31 0.04 -11.17
C TRP A 347 2.46 0.72 -10.40
N ALA A 348 3.38 1.35 -11.11
CA ALA A 348 4.34 2.29 -10.55
C ALA A 348 4.72 3.34 -11.60
N MET A 349 5.02 4.55 -11.14
CA MET A 349 5.46 5.65 -11.98
C MET A 349 6.79 6.18 -11.42
N VAL A 350 7.81 6.26 -12.27
CA VAL A 350 9.06 6.94 -11.93
C VAL A 350 9.00 8.32 -12.56
N ALA A 351 8.88 9.37 -11.74
CA ALA A 351 9.03 10.74 -12.21
C ALA A 351 10.43 11.26 -11.87
N GLY A 352 11.04 11.98 -12.81
CA GLY A 352 12.34 12.61 -12.63
C GLY A 352 12.42 13.97 -13.30
N ARG A 353 13.50 14.69 -13.04
CA ARG A 353 13.83 15.93 -13.75
C ARG A 353 15.03 15.67 -14.66
N GLY A 354 14.89 15.97 -15.94
CA GLY A 354 15.96 15.92 -16.91
C GLY A 354 17.05 16.95 -16.60
N ALA A 355 18.22 16.80 -17.22
CA ALA A 355 19.30 17.77 -17.09
C ALA A 355 18.92 19.19 -17.58
N ASP A 356 17.85 19.29 -18.36
CA ASP A 356 17.24 20.52 -18.88
C ASP A 356 16.16 21.12 -17.96
N GLY A 357 15.94 20.52 -16.77
CA GLY A 357 14.91 20.96 -15.82
C GLY A 357 13.49 20.53 -16.20
N ARG A 358 13.29 19.80 -17.30
CA ARG A 358 11.97 19.27 -17.67
C ARG A 358 11.63 18.06 -16.83
N LEU A 359 10.39 18.01 -16.35
CA LEU A 359 9.85 16.81 -15.72
C LEU A 359 9.67 15.73 -16.79
N TRP A 360 10.13 14.53 -16.49
CA TRP A 360 9.81 13.32 -17.24
C TRP A 360 9.15 12.33 -16.28
N TRP A 361 8.30 11.48 -16.83
CA TRP A 361 7.71 10.37 -16.11
C TRP A 361 7.78 9.14 -16.99
N GLU A 362 8.12 8.01 -16.39
CA GLU A 362 8.10 6.71 -17.03
C GLU A 362 7.08 5.84 -16.29
N PRO A 363 5.96 5.49 -16.94
CA PRO A 363 5.08 4.46 -16.42
C PRO A 363 5.81 3.11 -16.50
N LEU A 364 5.97 2.43 -15.38
CA LEU A 364 6.44 1.05 -15.39
C LEU A 364 5.26 0.18 -15.85
N GLY A 365 5.51 -0.59 -16.92
CA GLY A 365 4.54 -1.08 -17.91
C GLY A 365 3.27 -1.83 -17.45
N PRO A 366 2.45 -2.33 -18.40
CA PRO A 366 1.08 -2.79 -18.16
C PRO A 366 0.94 -4.15 -17.44
N ASP A 367 2.01 -4.92 -17.28
CA ASP A 367 1.99 -6.26 -16.66
C ASP A 367 1.98 -6.19 -15.12
N ARG A 368 0.80 -5.90 -14.56
CA ARG A 368 0.52 -5.90 -13.11
C ARG A 368 0.84 -7.23 -12.41
N ASP A 369 0.86 -8.34 -13.16
CA ASP A 369 0.99 -9.69 -12.60
C ASP A 369 2.44 -10.14 -12.40
N ARG A 370 3.43 -9.30 -12.73
CA ARG A 370 4.84 -9.75 -12.80
C ARG A 370 5.88 -8.93 -12.07
N ALA A 371 5.58 -7.74 -11.58
CA ALA A 371 6.58 -6.90 -10.94
C ALA A 371 6.31 -6.69 -9.45
N ALA A 372 7.20 -7.24 -8.61
CA ALA A 372 7.14 -7.10 -7.14
C ALA A 372 8.22 -6.15 -6.61
N VAL A 373 9.21 -5.81 -7.45
CA VAL A 373 10.41 -5.07 -7.07
C VAL A 373 10.74 -4.02 -8.13
N ILE A 374 10.85 -2.76 -7.70
CA ILE A 374 11.52 -1.72 -8.48
C ILE A 374 12.94 -1.62 -7.96
N ALA A 375 13.91 -2.03 -8.79
CA ALA A 375 15.32 -1.84 -8.53
C ALA A 375 15.79 -0.55 -9.21
N ILE A 376 16.20 0.44 -8.41
CA ILE A 376 16.79 1.68 -8.90
C ILE A 376 18.29 1.60 -8.62
N ASP A 377 19.12 1.71 -9.65
CA ASP A 377 20.57 1.77 -9.45
C ASP A 377 20.95 3.17 -8.96
N VAL A 378 21.56 3.22 -7.78
CA VAL A 378 21.87 4.46 -7.08
C VAL A 378 23.37 4.70 -7.23
N ALA A 379 23.68 5.66 -8.09
CA ALA A 379 25.00 6.15 -8.49
C ALA A 379 25.72 5.34 -9.59
N ASP A 380 26.06 6.08 -10.67
CA ASP A 380 26.99 5.78 -11.77
C ASP A 380 26.49 5.05 -13.03
N ARG A 381 25.21 4.69 -13.14
CA ARG A 381 24.66 4.08 -14.37
C ARG A 381 23.61 4.95 -15.04
N ARG A 382 24.08 5.96 -15.78
CA ARG A 382 23.26 6.75 -16.73
C ARG A 382 23.19 6.02 -18.06
N ASP A 383 22.01 5.69 -18.58
CA ASP A 383 21.83 5.19 -19.95
C ASP A 383 22.44 6.14 -21.00
N ALA A 384 22.45 5.74 -22.28
CA ALA A 384 23.03 6.56 -23.35
C ALA A 384 22.35 7.94 -23.53
N ARG A 385 21.22 8.19 -22.85
CA ARG A 385 20.44 9.44 -22.86
C ARG A 385 20.50 10.17 -21.51
N GLY A 386 21.27 9.69 -20.54
CA GLY A 386 21.36 10.27 -19.20
C GLY A 386 20.32 9.78 -18.18
N GLY A 387 19.44 8.86 -18.56
CA GLY A 387 18.39 8.28 -17.70
C GLY A 387 18.91 7.27 -16.68
N ARG A 388 18.24 7.14 -15.53
CA ARG A 388 18.55 6.12 -14.51
C ARG A 388 18.01 4.77 -14.97
N PHE A 389 18.76 3.68 -14.73
CA PHE A 389 18.26 2.33 -15.01
C PHE A 389 17.22 1.94 -13.95
N VAL A 390 16.01 1.61 -14.41
CA VAL A 390 14.92 1.08 -13.58
C VAL A 390 14.62 -0.33 -14.07
N ASP A 391 14.88 -1.34 -13.23
CA ASP A 391 14.47 -2.72 -13.50
C ASP A 391 13.19 -2.99 -12.70
N ALA A 392 12.09 -3.27 -13.40
CA ALA A 392 10.85 -3.76 -12.83
C ALA A 392 10.83 -5.28 -12.98
N ALA A 393 11.05 -6.00 -11.87
CA ALA A 393 11.22 -7.46 -11.86
C ALA A 393 10.21 -8.21 -10.98
#